data_AF-A0A958H4N4-F1
#
_entry.id   AF-A0A958H4N4-F1
#
_cell.length_a   1.000
_cell.length_b   1.000
_cell.length_c   1.000
_cell.angle_alpha   90.00
_cell.angle_beta   90.00
_cell.angle_gamma   90.00
#
_symmetry.space_group_name_H-M   'P 1'
#
loop_
_entity.id
_entity.type
_entity.pdbx_description
1 polymer ?
#
loop_
_entity_poly.entity_id
_entity_poly.type
_entity_poly.pdbx_seq_one_letter_code
_entity_poly.pdbx_strand_id
1 'polypeptide(L)' 'GLAGPNFSTDIMGTLFYRTFFGHQLQLGNPTMGATVATMMFLIILAGVLVYLFLWQRRVQTYEL' A
#
# COMPACT_ATOMS: atom_id res chain seq x y z
N GLY A 1 24.15 5.81 -18.43
CA GLY A 1 23.18 6.89 -18.13
C GLY A 1 22.14 6.33 -17.18
N LEU A 2 21.82 7.06 -16.12
CA LEU A 2 20.80 6.72 -15.13
C LEU A 2 19.44 6.61 -15.84
N ALA A 3 19.07 5.41 -16.28
CA ALA A 3 17.90 5.18 -17.11
C ALA A 3 16.64 5.05 -16.24
N GLY A 4 15.67 5.93 -16.50
CA GLY A 4 14.32 5.90 -15.92
C GLY A 4 14.22 6.53 -14.53
N PRO A 5 13.09 7.16 -14.17
CA PRO A 5 12.95 7.98 -12.97
C PRO A 5 13.41 7.19 -11.74
N ASN A 6 14.44 7.69 -11.05
CA ASN A 6 15.16 7.03 -9.94
C ASN A 6 14.22 6.54 -8.82
N PHE A 7 13.49 5.44 -9.04
CA PHE A 7 12.41 4.97 -8.15
C PHE A 7 11.28 5.99 -7.90
N SER A 8 11.28 7.12 -8.61
CA SER A 8 10.37 8.25 -8.37
C SER A 8 8.94 7.99 -8.86
N THR A 9 8.71 6.89 -9.58
CA THR A 9 7.39 6.44 -10.01
C THR A 9 6.98 5.12 -9.34
N ASP A 10 7.64 4.73 -8.26
CA ASP A 10 7.25 3.51 -7.56
C ASP A 10 5.88 3.67 -6.92
N ILE A 11 5.00 2.76 -7.27
CA ILE A 11 3.77 2.53 -6.53
C ILE A 11 4.13 1.63 -5.35
N MET A 12 3.36 1.69 -4.26
CA MET A 12 3.63 0.89 -3.06
C MET A 12 3.79 -0.62 -3.37
N GLY A 13 3.09 -1.14 -4.38
CA GLY A 13 3.25 -2.53 -4.84
C GLY A 13 4.60 -2.82 -5.49
N THR A 14 5.14 -1.91 -6.32
CA THR A 14 6.47 -2.10 -6.94
C THR A 14 7.59 -1.93 -5.92
N LEU A 15 7.40 -1.03 -4.96
CA LEU A 15 8.30 -0.87 -3.80
C LEU A 15 8.30 -2.11 -2.91
N PHE A 16 7.12 -2.68 -2.60
CA PHE A 16 7.01 -3.94 -1.86
C PHE A 16 7.77 -5.06 -2.55
N TYR A 17 7.54 -5.25 -3.85
CA TYR A 17 8.17 -6.34 -4.61
C TYR A 17 9.70 -6.25 -4.54
N ARG A 18 10.26 -5.06 -4.76
CA ARG A 18 11.70 -4.84 -4.70
C ARG A 18 12.28 -5.03 -3.29
N THR A 19 11.60 -4.54 -2.27
CA THR A 19 12.12 -4.61 -0.89
C THR A 19 12.02 -6.02 -0.32
N PHE A 20 10.95 -6.75 -0.63
CA PHE A 20 10.70 -8.09 -0.10
C PHE A 20 11.48 -9.17 -0.86
N PHE A 21 11.45 -9.15 -2.19
CA PHE A 21 12.05 -10.19 -3.03
C PHE A 21 13.43 -9.82 -3.59
N GLY A 22 13.77 -8.52 -3.58
CA GLY A 22 15.03 -8.03 -4.14
C GLY A 22 14.94 -7.69 -5.63
N HIS A 23 16.08 -7.32 -6.22
CA HIS A 23 16.18 -7.07 -7.66
C HIS A 23 17.56 -7.49 -8.17
N GLN A 24 17.57 -8.28 -9.25
CA GLN A 24 18.79 -8.80 -9.89
C GLN A 24 19.73 -9.49 -8.90
N LEU A 25 20.87 -8.87 -8.57
CA LEU A 25 21.91 -9.40 -7.67
C LEU A 25 21.69 -9.03 -6.19
N GLN A 26 20.73 -8.16 -5.88
CA GLN A 26 20.51 -7.67 -4.53
C GLN A 26 19.36 -8.45 -3.89
N LEU A 27 19.71 -9.25 -2.88
CA LEU A 27 18.75 -10.05 -2.13
C LEU A 27 17.77 -9.11 -1.40
N GLY A 28 16.49 -9.46 -1.44
CA GLY A 28 15.46 -8.73 -0.70
C GLY A 28 15.69 -8.77 0.81
N ASN A 29 15.18 -7.76 1.52
CA ASN A 29 15.18 -7.74 2.97
C ASN A 29 13.74 -7.97 3.48
N PRO A 30 13.45 -9.14 4.07
CA PRO A 30 12.12 -9.48 4.56
C PRO A 30 11.55 -8.48 5.57
N THR A 31 12.37 -7.85 6.43
CA THR A 31 11.88 -6.90 7.44
C THR A 31 11.45 -5.59 6.82
N MET A 32 12.20 -5.10 5.82
CA MET A 32 11.83 -3.93 5.03
C MET A 32 10.54 -4.20 4.25
N GLY A 33 10.46 -5.35 3.57
CA GLY A 33 9.26 -5.71 2.81
C GLY A 33 8.03 -5.92 3.70
N ALA A 34 8.19 -6.53 4.88
CA ALA A 34 7.10 -6.66 5.85
C ALA A 34 6.56 -5.30 6.30
N THR A 35 7.45 -4.33 6.53
CA THR A 35 7.06 -2.95 6.87
C THR A 35 6.22 -2.31 5.78
N VAL A 36 6.63 -2.44 4.50
CA VAL A 36 5.87 -1.91 3.36
C VAL A 36 4.51 -2.60 3.26
N ALA A 37 4.44 -3.92 3.43
CA ALA A 37 3.19 -4.67 3.42
C ALA A 37 2.22 -4.20 4.53
N THR A 38 2.72 -3.98 5.75
CA THR A 38 1.91 -3.43 6.86
C THR A 38 1.38 -2.04 6.53
N MET A 39 2.19 -1.16 5.95
CA MET A 39 1.74 0.17 5.54
C MET A 39 0.65 0.11 4.47
N MET A 40 0.79 -0.75 3.46
CA MET A 40 -0.24 -0.96 2.45
C MET A 40 -1.55 -1.45 3.08
N PHE A 41 -1.48 -2.40 4.00
CA PHE A 41 -2.64 -2.89 4.73
C PHE A 41 -3.34 -1.77 5.51
N LEU A 42 -2.61 -0.96 6.27
CA LEU A 42 -3.18 0.12 7.07
C LEU A 42 -3.87 1.18 6.21
N ILE A 43 -3.28 1.53 5.05
CA ILE A 43 -3.87 2.52 4.13
C ILE A 43 -5.19 2.00 3.56
N ILE A 44 -5.21 0.76 3.07
CA ILE A 44 -6.43 0.14 2.52
C ILE A 44 -7.48 0.00 3.62
N LEU A 45 -7.09 -0.50 4.80
CA LEU A 45 -7.98 -0.66 5.94
C LEU A 45 -8.60 0.67 6.33
N ALA A 46 -7.81 1.73 6.47
CA ALA A 46 -8.30 3.06 6.79
C ALA A 46 -9.31 3.57 5.75
N GLY A 47 -8.99 3.42 4.46
CA GLY A 47 -9.90 3.80 3.37
C GLY A 47 -11.24 3.04 3.42
N VAL A 48 -11.19 1.73 3.65
CA VAL A 48 -12.38 0.88 3.77
C VAL A 48 -13.20 1.25 5.01
N LEU A 49 -12.57 1.43 6.17
CA LEU A 49 -13.26 1.81 7.40
C LEU A 49 -13.94 3.18 7.26
N VAL A 50 -13.25 4.17 6.68
CA VAL A 50 -13.83 5.48 6.39
C VAL A 50 -15.02 5.36 5.44
N TYR A 51 -14.88 4.59 4.36
CA TYR A 51 -15.97 4.36 3.41
C TYR A 51 -17.20 3.73 4.08
N LEU A 52 -17.00 2.63 4.83
CA LEU A 52 -18.08 1.94 5.50
C LEU A 52 -18.75 2.81 6.57
N PHE A 53 -17.98 3.55 7.35
CA PHE A 53 -18.51 4.46 8.36
C PHE A 53 -19.38 5.58 7.76
N LEU A 54 -18.92 6.19 6.67
CA LEU A 54 -19.67 7.22 5.96
C LEU A 54 -20.92 6.63 5.28
N TRP A 55 -20.81 5.43 4.71
CA TRP A 55 -21.93 4.75 4.08
C TRP A 55 -23.02 4.35 5.08
N GLN A 56 -22.65 3.74 6.22
CA GLN A 56 -23.58 3.37 7.28
C GLN A 56 -24.38 4.58 7.79
N ARG A 57 -23.73 5.74 7.95
CA ARG A 57 -24.42 6.99 8.32
C ARG A 57 -25.46 7.43 7.29
N ARG A 58 -25.20 7.24 6.00
CA ARG A 58 -26.17 7.56 4.94
C ARG A 58 -27.38 6.64 5.02
N VAL A 59 -27.18 5.33 5.10
CA VAL A 59 -28.29 4.35 5.11
C VAL A 59 -29.22 4.55 6.31
N GLN A 60 -28.67 4.75 7.51
CA GLN A 60 -29.49 5.01 8.72
C GLN A 60 -30.34 6.28 8.62
N THR A 61 -29.94 7.26 7.79
CA THR A 61 -30.73 8.48 7.57
C THR A 61 -31.92 8.23 6.62
N TYR A 62 -31.90 7.18 5.79
CA TYR A 62 -32.99 6.84 4.88
C TYR A 62 -34.04 5.90 5.51
N GLU A 63 -33.73 5.26 6.65
CA GLU A 63 -34.63 4.34 7.36
C GLU A 63 -35.49 5.02 8.45
N LEU A 64 -35.37 6.35 8.63
CA LEU A 64 -36.18 7.19 9.53
C LEU A 64 -37.15 8.07 8.73
#